data_AF-A0A562EQ13-F1
#
_entry.id   AF-A0A562EQ13-F1
#
_cell.length_a   1.000
_cell.length_b   1.000
_cell.length_c   1.000
_cell.angle_alpha   90.00
_cell.angle_beta   90.00
_cell.angle_gamma   90.00
#
_symmetry.space_group_name_H-M   'P 1'
#
loop_
_entity.id
_entity.type
_entity.pdbx_description
1 polymer ?
#
loop_
_entity_poly.entity_id
_entity_poly.type
_entity_poly.pdbx_seq_one_letter_code
_entity_poly.pdbx_strand_id
1 'polypeptide(L)'
;TPGEFESVHIPGAYNVPLDLLREHRDEFCAHFDENVVLVCRSGQRAGQAEETLRGAGLFNLHILAGGMLGWESAGLPVNRGAERWDLERQVRLVAGSLVLSSVLGSIAVPKLKWLAAGIGGGLTFAALSNTCAMGMLLSKLPYNRGASCDAQSIVAQLVRSNTERAERN
;
A
#
# COMPACT_ATOMS: atom_id res chain seq x y z
N THR A 1 2.14 -0.84 -2.82
CA THR A 1 3.50 -0.24 -2.85
C THR A 1 4.17 -0.70 -4.13
N PRO A 2 5.28 -0.06 -4.57
CA PRO A 2 5.99 -0.49 -5.76
C PRO A 2 6.38 -1.97 -5.72
N GLY A 3 6.95 -2.46 -4.60
CA GLY A 3 7.29 -3.87 -4.47
C GLY A 3 6.11 -4.85 -4.57
N GLU A 4 4.94 -4.50 -4.00
CA GLU A 4 3.74 -5.33 -4.15
C GLU A 4 3.23 -5.34 -5.60
N PHE A 5 3.22 -4.17 -6.26
CA PHE A 5 2.75 -4.05 -7.64
C PHE A 5 3.67 -4.77 -8.63
N GLU A 6 4.99 -4.67 -8.43
CA GLU A 6 5.99 -5.42 -9.19
C GLU A 6 5.83 -6.94 -9.01
N SER A 7 5.44 -7.42 -7.82
CA SER A 7 5.18 -8.84 -7.63
C SER A 7 3.92 -9.32 -8.35
N VAL A 8 2.80 -8.61 -8.18
CA VAL A 8 1.52 -8.96 -8.80
C VAL A 8 0.61 -7.74 -8.93
N HIS A 9 0.01 -7.55 -10.10
CA HIS A 9 -1.00 -6.51 -10.34
C HIS A 9 -1.99 -6.89 -11.43
N ILE A 10 -3.14 -6.21 -11.46
CA ILE A 10 -4.16 -6.37 -12.50
C ILE A 10 -3.62 -5.79 -13.82
N PRO A 11 -3.80 -6.46 -14.97
CA PRO A 11 -3.39 -5.93 -16.26
C PRO A 11 -4.01 -4.55 -16.54
N GLY A 12 -3.20 -3.58 -16.90
CA GLY A 12 -3.63 -2.19 -17.13
C GLY A 12 -3.84 -1.36 -15.86
N ALA A 13 -3.56 -1.91 -14.67
CA ALA A 13 -3.48 -1.10 -13.45
C ALA A 13 -2.17 -0.30 -13.42
N TYR A 14 -2.19 0.80 -12.68
CA TYR A 14 -1.03 1.65 -12.44
C TYR A 14 -0.75 1.75 -10.95
N ASN A 15 0.53 1.73 -10.58
CA ASN A 15 0.95 1.90 -9.20
C ASN A 15 0.99 3.39 -8.84
N VAL A 16 0.04 3.84 -8.02
CA VAL A 16 0.05 5.19 -7.45
C VAL A 16 0.27 5.08 -5.93
N PRO A 17 1.45 5.46 -5.41
CA PRO A 17 1.69 5.52 -3.97
C PRO A 17 0.71 6.47 -3.26
N LEU A 18 0.24 6.09 -2.07
CA LEU A 18 -0.76 6.87 -1.33
C LEU A 18 -0.29 8.29 -0.97
N ASP A 19 1.00 8.45 -0.64
CA ASP A 19 1.56 9.76 -0.30
C ASP A 19 1.55 10.70 -1.52
N LEU A 20 1.86 10.15 -2.70
CA LEU A 20 1.87 10.87 -3.97
C LEU A 20 0.45 11.24 -4.41
N LEU A 21 -0.50 10.33 -4.21
CA LEU A 21 -1.91 10.58 -4.43
C LEU A 21 -2.44 11.71 -3.54
N ARG A 22 -1.95 11.82 -2.29
CA ARG A 22 -2.29 12.92 -1.37
C ARG A 22 -1.70 14.26 -1.84
N GLU A 23 -0.44 14.26 -2.26
CA GLU A 23 0.25 15.47 -2.73
C GLU A 23 -0.35 16.02 -4.03
N HIS A 24 -0.71 15.14 -4.97
CA HIS A 24 -1.19 15.51 -6.31
C HIS A 24 -2.71 15.39 -6.49
N ARG A 25 -3.48 15.29 -5.40
CA ARG A 25 -4.93 15.01 -5.43
C ARG A 25 -5.73 15.93 -6.37
N ASP A 26 -5.38 17.21 -6.43
CA ASP A 26 -6.08 18.20 -7.24
C ASP A 26 -5.84 17.97 -8.75
N GLU A 27 -4.65 17.49 -9.14
CA GLU A 27 -4.34 17.10 -10.53
C GLU A 27 -5.12 15.86 -10.95
N PHE A 28 -5.27 14.88 -10.05
CA PHE A 28 -6.15 13.72 -10.29
C PHE A 28 -7.60 14.17 -10.46
N CYS A 29 -8.10 15.07 -9.60
CA CYS A 29 -9.46 15.59 -9.72
C CYS A 29 -9.73 16.30 -11.05
N ALA A 30 -8.73 16.99 -11.61
CA ALA A 30 -8.90 17.72 -12.86
C ALA A 30 -8.97 16.82 -14.12
N HIS A 31 -8.50 15.57 -14.05
CA HIS A 31 -8.32 14.72 -15.24
C HIS A 31 -9.10 13.40 -15.22
N PHE A 32 -9.70 13.03 -14.10
CA PHE A 32 -10.51 11.82 -13.98
C PHE A 32 -11.95 12.20 -13.63
N ASP A 33 -12.87 11.99 -14.56
CA ASP A 33 -14.28 12.37 -14.38
C ASP A 33 -15.15 11.16 -13.96
N GLU A 34 -14.83 9.94 -14.43
CA GLU A 34 -15.69 8.77 -14.21
C GLU A 34 -14.93 7.43 -14.12
N ASN A 35 -15.43 6.53 -13.25
CA ASN A 35 -15.07 5.10 -13.14
C ASN A 35 -13.63 4.76 -12.71
N VAL A 36 -13.09 5.44 -11.70
CA VAL A 36 -11.80 5.06 -11.11
C VAL A 36 -11.99 3.92 -10.11
N VAL A 37 -11.34 2.78 -10.37
CA VAL A 37 -11.31 1.64 -9.45
C VAL A 37 -10.00 1.66 -8.65
N LEU A 38 -10.11 1.85 -7.34
CA LEU A 38 -9.00 1.80 -6.41
C LEU A 38 -8.80 0.36 -5.92
N VAL A 39 -7.58 -0.14 -6.07
CA VAL A 39 -7.19 -1.47 -5.63
C VAL A 39 -5.93 -1.41 -4.77
N CYS A 40 -5.92 -2.19 -3.70
CA CYS A 40 -4.71 -2.52 -2.95
C CYS A 40 -4.76 -4.00 -2.56
N ARG A 41 -3.85 -4.46 -1.70
CA ARG A 41 -3.79 -5.88 -1.32
C ARG A 41 -5.10 -6.41 -0.72
N SER A 42 -5.65 -5.72 0.27
CA SER A 42 -6.83 -6.16 1.06
C SER A 42 -7.99 -5.15 1.11
N GLY A 43 -7.88 -4.02 0.42
CA GLY A 43 -8.89 -2.94 0.41
C GLY A 43 -8.62 -1.78 1.39
N GLN A 44 -7.86 -1.99 2.48
CA GLN A 44 -7.66 -0.96 3.52
C GLN A 44 -7.02 0.35 3.01
N ARG A 45 -5.93 0.24 2.23
CA ARG A 45 -5.26 1.42 1.65
C ARG A 45 -6.08 2.09 0.55
N ALA A 46 -6.91 1.31 -0.16
CA ALA A 46 -7.83 1.85 -1.15
C ALA A 46 -8.92 2.72 -0.49
N GLY A 47 -9.39 2.36 0.71
CA GLY A 47 -10.28 3.20 1.51
C GLY A 47 -9.67 4.54 1.89
N GLN A 48 -8.41 4.57 2.33
CA GLN A 48 -7.71 5.83 2.63
C GLN A 48 -7.51 6.71 1.39
N ALA A 49 -7.23 6.10 0.24
CA ALA A 49 -7.13 6.81 -1.03
C ALA A 49 -8.50 7.38 -1.45
N GLU A 50 -9.57 6.61 -1.29
CA GLU A 50 -10.94 7.03 -1.56
C GLU A 50 -11.34 8.25 -0.72
N GLU A 51 -11.10 8.20 0.59
CA GLU A 51 -11.38 9.31 1.50
C GLU A 51 -10.60 10.58 1.13
N THR A 52 -9.32 10.41 0.77
CA THR A 52 -8.46 11.52 0.32
C THR A 52 -9.00 12.17 -0.95
N LEU A 53 -9.36 11.38 -1.97
CA LEU A 53 -9.82 11.86 -3.26
C LEU A 53 -11.25 12.44 -3.19
N ARG A 54 -12.15 11.83 -2.41
CA ARG A 54 -13.47 12.41 -2.12
C ARG A 54 -13.35 13.76 -1.43
N GLY A 55 -12.43 13.89 -0.48
CA GLY A 55 -12.13 15.18 0.16
C GLY A 55 -11.61 16.25 -0.80
N ALA A 56 -11.09 15.86 -1.96
CA ALA A 56 -10.63 16.75 -3.03
C ALA A 56 -11.69 16.96 -4.14
N GLY A 57 -12.89 16.39 -4.01
CA GLY A 57 -14.00 16.60 -4.95
C GLY A 57 -14.22 15.48 -5.97
N LEU A 58 -13.50 14.36 -5.89
CA LEU A 58 -13.68 13.21 -6.79
C LEU A 58 -14.61 12.17 -6.17
N PHE A 59 -15.85 12.09 -6.66
CA PHE A 59 -16.91 11.28 -6.03
C PHE A 59 -17.13 9.91 -6.68
N ASN A 60 -16.79 9.77 -7.96
CA ASN A 60 -16.98 8.55 -8.75
C ASN A 60 -15.84 7.53 -8.55
N LEU A 61 -15.64 7.12 -7.30
CA LEU A 61 -14.63 6.15 -6.89
C LEU A 61 -15.28 4.83 -6.52
N HIS A 62 -14.65 3.73 -6.95
CA HIS A 62 -15.03 2.37 -6.58
C HIS A 62 -13.83 1.67 -5.94
N ILE A 63 -14.07 0.92 -4.88
CA ILE A 63 -13.04 0.06 -4.28
C ILE A 63 -13.27 -1.36 -4.76
N LEU A 64 -12.21 -2.02 -5.23
CA LEU A 64 -12.28 -3.43 -5.56
C LEU A 64 -12.50 -4.27 -4.30
N ALA A 65 -13.66 -4.92 -4.20
CA ALA A 65 -14.00 -5.78 -3.08
C ALA A 65 -12.98 -6.93 -2.93
N GLY A 66 -12.48 -7.13 -1.71
CA GLY A 66 -11.45 -8.14 -1.42
C GLY A 66 -10.03 -7.77 -1.90
N GLY A 67 -9.85 -6.65 -2.60
CA GLY A 67 -8.55 -6.22 -3.13
C GLY A 67 -7.91 -7.24 -4.09
N MET A 68 -6.59 -7.19 -4.22
CA MET A 68 -5.83 -8.16 -5.02
C MET A 68 -6.01 -9.60 -4.52
N LEU A 69 -6.16 -9.82 -3.21
CA LEU A 69 -6.38 -11.16 -2.66
C LEU A 69 -7.68 -11.80 -3.18
N GLY A 70 -8.75 -11.00 -3.27
CA GLY A 70 -10.02 -11.43 -3.85
C GLY A 70 -9.94 -11.64 -5.36
N TRP A 71 -9.20 -10.78 -6.07
CA TRP A 71 -8.99 -10.91 -7.51
C TRP A 71 -8.23 -12.18 -7.88
N GLU A 72 -7.16 -12.49 -7.14
CA GLU A 72 -6.37 -13.71 -7.35
C GLU A 72 -7.13 -14.97 -6.97
N SER A 73 -7.90 -14.95 -5.87
CA SER A 73 -8.71 -16.11 -5.46
C SER A 73 -9.83 -16.42 -6.45
N ALA A 74 -10.33 -15.41 -7.17
CA ALA A 74 -11.28 -15.57 -8.26
C ALA A 74 -10.65 -16.12 -9.56
N GLY A 75 -9.33 -16.34 -9.60
CA GLY A 75 -8.62 -16.88 -10.76
C GLY A 75 -8.57 -15.90 -11.95
N LEU A 76 -8.72 -14.60 -11.69
CA LEU A 76 -8.75 -13.58 -12.73
C LEU A 76 -7.32 -13.27 -13.26
N PRO A 77 -7.19 -12.71 -14.48
CA PRO A 77 -5.88 -12.42 -15.07
C PRO A 77 -5.04 -11.47 -14.22
N VAL A 78 -3.76 -11.79 -14.07
CA VAL A 78 -2.78 -10.96 -13.35
C VAL A 78 -1.44 -10.93 -14.09
N ASN A 79 -0.76 -9.79 -14.02
CA ASN A 79 0.64 -9.66 -14.39
C ASN A 79 1.48 -10.00 -13.15
N ARG A 80 2.41 -10.96 -13.27
CA ARG A 80 3.36 -11.32 -12.22
C ARG A 80 4.77 -10.92 -12.62
N GLY A 81 5.50 -10.30 -11.70
CA GLY A 81 6.89 -9.92 -11.89
C GLY A 81 7.80 -10.55 -10.84
N ALA A 82 8.89 -9.86 -10.51
CA ALA A 82 9.85 -10.36 -9.53
C ALA A 82 9.20 -10.47 -8.14
N GLU A 83 9.27 -11.65 -7.54
CA GLU A 83 8.70 -11.89 -6.22
C GLU A 83 9.50 -11.10 -5.17
N ARG A 84 8.87 -10.09 -4.57
CA ARG A 84 9.41 -9.33 -3.45
C ARG A 84 8.69 -9.75 -2.18
N TRP A 85 9.42 -9.82 -1.06
CA TRP A 85 8.79 -10.11 0.23
C TRP A 85 7.75 -9.05 0.55
N ASP A 86 6.53 -9.51 0.80
CA ASP A 86 5.44 -8.66 1.29
C ASP A 86 5.90 -7.89 2.53
N LEU A 87 5.51 -6.62 2.59
CA LEU A 87 5.75 -5.74 3.71
C LEU A 87 5.21 -6.36 5.00
N GLU A 88 4.07 -7.06 4.96
CA GLU A 88 3.53 -7.76 6.12
C GLU A 88 4.47 -8.87 6.62
N ARG A 89 5.09 -9.62 5.69
CA ARG A 89 6.05 -10.66 6.02
C ARG A 89 7.30 -10.06 6.66
N GLN A 90 7.76 -8.92 6.15
CA GLN A 90 8.86 -8.15 6.76
C GLN A 90 8.51 -7.65 8.16
N VAL A 91 7.31 -7.06 8.35
CA VAL A 91 6.84 -6.60 9.66
C VAL A 91 6.79 -7.75 10.66
N ARG A 92 6.18 -8.89 10.30
CA ARG A 92 6.07 -10.06 11.19
C ARG A 92 7.44 -10.58 11.59
N LEU A 93 8.37 -10.69 10.65
CA LEU A 93 9.72 -11.16 10.91
C LEU A 93 10.49 -10.19 11.82
N VAL A 94 10.47 -8.88 11.54
CA VAL A 94 11.16 -7.86 12.33
C VAL A 94 10.59 -7.79 13.74
N ALA A 95 9.27 -7.63 13.86
CA ALA A 95 8.60 -7.51 15.15
C ALA A 95 8.79 -8.78 15.99
N GLY A 96 8.61 -9.96 15.40
CA GLY A 96 8.82 -11.24 16.07
C GLY A 96 10.27 -11.43 16.53
N SER A 97 11.24 -11.07 15.68
CA SER A 97 12.67 -11.18 16.03
C SER A 97 13.06 -10.25 17.17
N LEU A 98 12.53 -9.01 17.20
CA LEU A 98 12.77 -8.07 18.30
C LEU A 98 12.17 -8.56 19.62
N VAL A 99 10.95 -9.07 19.60
CA VAL A 99 10.30 -9.64 20.81
C VAL A 99 11.08 -10.85 21.31
N LEU A 100 11.42 -11.80 20.43
CA LEU A 100 12.16 -13.01 20.79
C LEU A 100 13.54 -12.66 21.38
N SER A 101 14.28 -11.77 20.72
CA SER A 101 15.59 -11.32 21.19
C SER A 101 15.51 -10.62 22.54
N SER A 102 14.44 -9.82 22.76
CA SER A 102 14.20 -9.13 24.02
C SER A 102 13.91 -10.11 25.18
N VAL A 103 13.09 -11.14 24.92
CA VAL A 103 12.79 -12.17 25.93
C VAL A 103 14.05 -12.97 26.28
N LEU A 104 14.83 -13.41 25.28
CA LEU A 104 16.07 -14.14 25.51
C LEU A 104 17.11 -13.28 26.24
N GLY A 105 17.28 -12.02 25.82
CA GLY A 105 18.19 -11.08 26.47
C GLY A 105 17.79 -10.74 27.91
N SER A 106 16.50 -10.89 28.26
CA SER A 106 16.02 -10.64 29.62
C SER A 106 16.57 -11.59 30.68
N ILE A 107 17.17 -12.71 30.27
CA ILE A 107 17.89 -13.63 31.16
C ILE A 107 19.13 -12.95 31.74
N ALA A 108 19.82 -12.13 30.94
CA ALA A 108 21.00 -11.37 31.38
C ALA A 108 20.66 -9.97 31.91
N VAL A 109 19.66 -9.31 31.32
CA VAL A 109 19.25 -7.95 31.70
C VAL A 109 17.72 -7.90 31.89
N PRO A 110 17.21 -8.11 33.13
CA PRO A 110 15.77 -8.27 33.39
C PRO A 110 14.88 -7.14 32.89
N LYS A 111 15.44 -5.93 32.75
CA LYS A 111 14.71 -4.74 32.24
C LYS A 111 14.30 -4.86 30.77
N LEU A 112 14.91 -5.76 29.97
CA LEU A 112 14.52 -5.96 28.56
C LEU A 112 13.05 -6.39 28.39
N LYS A 113 12.44 -7.03 29.40
CA LYS A 113 11.02 -7.42 29.35
C LYS A 113 10.08 -6.24 29.07
N TRP A 114 10.43 -5.03 29.51
CA TRP A 114 9.66 -3.82 29.23
C TRP A 114 9.72 -3.40 27.76
N LEU A 115 10.82 -3.69 27.06
CA LEU A 115 10.92 -3.47 25.63
C LEU A 115 9.96 -4.42 24.88
N ALA A 116 9.91 -5.70 25.26
CA ALA A 116 8.98 -6.66 24.68
C ALA A 116 7.52 -6.27 24.94
N ALA A 117 7.21 -5.82 26.15
CA ALA A 117 5.88 -5.31 26.52
C ALA A 117 5.50 -4.07 25.69
N GLY A 118 6.43 -3.13 25.49
CA GLY A 118 6.21 -1.94 24.67
C GLY A 118 5.94 -2.28 23.19
N ILE A 119 6.72 -3.20 22.61
CA ILE A 119 6.53 -3.66 21.22
C ILE A 119 5.17 -4.36 21.08
N GLY A 120 4.85 -5.30 21.97
CA GLY A 120 3.57 -6.01 21.96
C GLY A 120 2.38 -5.06 22.12
N GLY A 121 2.45 -4.14 23.07
CA GLY A 121 1.42 -3.11 23.28
C GLY A 121 1.22 -2.20 22.06
N GLY A 122 2.32 -1.77 21.42
CA GLY A 122 2.29 -1.00 20.20
C GLY A 122 1.65 -1.74 19.02
N LEU A 123 1.92 -3.04 18.85
CA LEU A 123 1.28 -3.87 17.83
C LEU A 123 -0.22 -4.05 18.08
N THR A 124 -0.63 -4.27 19.33
CA THR A 124 -2.05 -4.35 19.71
C THR A 124 -2.76 -3.02 19.44
N PHE A 125 -2.16 -1.89 19.81
CA PHE A 125 -2.70 -0.57 19.50
C PHE A 125 -2.79 -0.32 17.99
N ALA A 126 -1.76 -0.68 17.23
CA ALA A 126 -1.75 -0.59 15.77
C ALA A 126 -2.88 -1.42 15.13
N ALA A 127 -3.13 -2.64 15.65
CA ALA A 127 -4.22 -3.48 15.22
C ALA A 127 -5.59 -2.87 15.53
N LEU A 128 -5.77 -2.27 16.71
CA LEU A 128 -7.03 -1.62 17.11
C LEU A 128 -7.30 -0.33 16.34
N SER A 129 -6.27 0.46 16.07
CA SER A 129 -6.36 1.76 15.38
C SER A 129 -6.21 1.65 13.86
N ASN A 130 -6.13 0.44 13.31
CA ASN A 130 -5.82 0.18 11.89
C ASN A 130 -4.57 0.93 11.38
N THR A 131 -3.63 1.29 12.27
CA THR A 131 -2.44 2.08 11.94
C THR A 131 -1.25 1.18 11.70
N CYS A 132 -0.78 1.09 10.45
CA CYS A 132 0.38 0.27 10.08
C CYS A 132 1.71 1.06 10.15
N ALA A 133 2.05 1.64 11.31
CA ALA A 133 3.24 2.51 11.47
C ALA A 133 4.56 1.83 11.04
N MET A 134 4.75 0.57 11.42
CA MET A 134 5.92 -0.21 11.00
C MET A 134 5.96 -0.42 9.48
N GLY A 135 4.80 -0.70 8.87
CA GLY A 135 4.68 -0.81 7.42
C GLY A 135 5.04 0.51 6.71
N MET A 136 4.59 1.65 7.23
CA MET A 136 4.96 2.97 6.69
C MET A 136 6.47 3.26 6.82
N LEU A 137 7.12 2.75 7.86
CA LEU A 137 8.56 2.92 8.03
C LEU A 137 9.35 2.00 7.07
N LEU A 138 8.96 0.72 6.99
CA LEU A 138 9.60 -0.26 6.12
C LEU A 138 9.38 0.05 4.63
N SER A 139 8.26 0.67 4.25
CA SER A 139 8.00 1.07 2.87
C SER A 139 9.00 2.11 2.35
N LYS A 140 9.67 2.84 3.26
CA LYS A 140 10.70 3.83 2.93
C LYS A 140 12.09 3.22 2.70
N LEU A 141 12.30 1.94 3.01
CA LEU A 141 13.59 1.27 2.84
C LEU A 141 13.92 1.01 1.36
N PRO A 142 15.21 0.96 0.97
CA PRO A 142 15.63 0.78 -0.43
C PRO A 142 15.08 -0.47 -1.09
N TYR A 143 14.93 -1.57 -0.34
CA TYR A 143 14.35 -2.83 -0.83
C TYR A 143 12.90 -2.68 -1.32
N ASN A 144 12.17 -1.71 -0.76
CA ASN A 144 10.75 -1.47 -1.05
C ASN A 144 10.50 -0.26 -1.97
N ARG A 145 11.55 0.53 -2.26
CA ARG A 145 11.54 1.56 -3.30
C ARG A 145 11.72 0.85 -4.64
N GLY A 146 10.64 0.71 -5.40
CA GLY A 146 10.70 0.26 -6.80
C GLY A 146 11.40 1.28 -7.69
N ALA A 147 11.52 0.98 -8.99
CA ALA A 147 12.03 1.95 -9.97
C ALA A 147 11.36 3.31 -9.74
N SER A 148 12.16 4.37 -9.61
CA SER A 148 11.74 5.72 -9.21
C SER A 148 10.39 6.09 -9.85
N CYS A 149 9.33 6.03 -9.04
CA CYS A 149 8.02 6.50 -9.42
C CYS A 149 8.11 8.03 -9.46
N ASP A 150 8.47 8.58 -10.62
CA ASP A 150 8.27 10.01 -10.85
C ASP A 150 6.76 10.27 -10.93
N ALA A 151 6.24 11.00 -9.95
CA ALA A 151 4.82 11.30 -9.82
C ALA A 151 4.25 11.91 -11.08
N GLN A 152 5.02 12.83 -11.67
CA GLN A 152 4.64 13.55 -12.88
C GLN A 152 4.55 12.59 -14.07
N SER A 153 5.49 11.65 -14.21
CA SER A 153 5.42 10.61 -15.24
C SER A 153 4.19 9.69 -15.10
N ILE A 154 3.82 9.31 -13.87
CA ILE A 154 2.68 8.40 -13.62
C ILE A 154 1.37 9.12 -13.88
N VAL A 155 1.23 10.35 -13.37
CA VAL A 155 0.07 11.20 -13.66
C VAL A 155 -0.03 11.44 -15.16
N ALA A 156 1.06 11.83 -15.84
CA ALA A 156 1.05 12.05 -17.29
C ALA A 156 0.68 10.79 -18.09
N GLN A 157 1.16 9.61 -17.68
CA GLN A 157 0.78 8.34 -18.31
C GLN A 157 -0.69 8.01 -18.10
N LEU A 158 -1.20 8.19 -16.88
CA LEU A 158 -2.60 7.96 -16.54
C LEU A 158 -3.52 8.91 -17.30
N VAL A 159 -3.19 10.21 -17.33
CA VAL A 159 -3.91 11.23 -18.10
C VAL A 159 -3.92 10.89 -19.58
N ARG A 160 -2.74 10.61 -20.17
CA ARG A 160 -2.64 10.21 -21.59
C ARG A 160 -3.51 8.99 -21.89
N SER A 161 -3.46 7.96 -21.05
CA SER A 161 -4.25 6.75 -21.25
C SER A 161 -5.76 7.01 -21.16
N ASN A 162 -6.18 7.97 -20.32
CA ASN A 162 -7.58 8.37 -20.18
C ASN A 162 -8.05 9.14 -21.42
N THR A 163 -7.26 10.11 -21.90
CA THR A 163 -7.54 10.85 -23.15
C THR A 163 -7.65 9.90 -24.34
N GLU A 164 -6.70 8.97 -24.51
CA GLU A 164 -6.76 7.99 -25.60
C GLU A 164 -7.98 7.05 -25.53
N ARG A 165 -8.50 6.76 -24.32
CA ARG A 165 -9.74 5.99 -24.17
C ARG A 165 -10.97 6.81 -24.54
N ALA A 166 -11.00 8.09 -24.17
CA ALA A 166 -12.09 8.99 -24.53
C ALA A 166 -12.17 9.21 -26.04
N GLU A 167 -11.04 9.22 -26.75
CA GLU A 167 -10.99 9.38 -28.23
C GLU A 167 -11.39 8.12 -29.01
N ARG A 168 -11.40 6.93 -28.38
CA ARG A 168 -11.74 5.65 -29.03
C ARG A 168 -13.21 5.26 -28.89
N ASN A 169 -13.98 5.97 -28.07
CA ASN A 169 -15.43 5.74 -27.84
C ASN A 169 -16.25 6.85 -28.51
#